data_AF-K1YEZ0-F1
#
_entry.id   AF-K1YEZ0-F1
#
_cell.length_a   1.000
_cell.length_b   1.000
_cell.length_c   1.000
_cell.angle_alpha   90.00
_cell.angle_beta   90.00
_cell.angle_gamma   90.00
#
_symmetry.space_group_name_H-M   'P 1'
#
loop_
_entity.id
_entity.type
_entity.pdbx_description
1 polymer ?
#
loop_
_entity_poly.entity_id
_entity_poly.type
_entity_poly.pdbx_seq_one_letter_code
_entity_poly.pdbx_strand_id
1 'polypeptide(L)'
;MIVENITMAQIYQTENFIVEAVDHPHVSRTDGGHIRISPKTRLVDRTQLSPKLAIELMRLTMLVGEAMTIGLNNQGIDIGRINYQDNGNWSVLKPEGPYLHIHLYGRAKSAPINKWGDAIQAPHRETGFYDNVESLTDADVLEIQKQIELLLQQAKYTSKEWGL
;
A
#
# COMPACT_ATOMS: atom_id res chain seq x y z
N MET A 1 -13.46 2.47 -29.17
CA MET A 1 -13.20 1.59 -28.02
C MET A 1 -12.71 2.47 -26.90
N ILE A 2 -13.56 2.69 -25.90
CA ILE A 2 -13.15 3.38 -24.67
C ILE A 2 -12.44 2.32 -23.85
N VAL A 3 -11.12 2.42 -23.74
CA VAL A 3 -10.41 1.72 -22.66
C VAL A 3 -10.76 2.53 -21.43
N GLU A 4 -11.67 2.01 -20.60
CA GLU A 4 -11.94 2.58 -19.28
C GLU A 4 -10.62 2.55 -18.51
N ASN A 5 -10.00 3.72 -18.35
CA ASN A 5 -8.92 3.90 -17.39
C ASN A 5 -9.56 3.74 -16.01
N ILE A 6 -9.43 2.54 -15.45
CA ILE A 6 -9.63 2.29 -14.03
C ILE A 6 -8.53 3.09 -13.32
N THR A 7 -8.84 4.32 -12.91
CA THR A 7 -7.85 5.22 -12.31
C THR A 7 -7.63 4.84 -10.85
N MET A 8 -6.74 3.87 -10.63
CA MET A 8 -6.05 3.72 -9.36
C MET A 8 -5.40 5.07 -9.01
N ALA A 9 -5.71 5.62 -7.83
CA ALA A 9 -5.17 6.92 -7.44
C ALA A 9 -3.68 6.77 -7.10
N GLN A 10 -2.82 7.16 -8.05
CA GLN A 10 -1.37 7.11 -7.88
C GLN A 10 -0.93 8.04 -6.74
N ILE A 11 -0.29 7.48 -5.73
CA ILE A 11 0.22 8.21 -4.57
C ILE A 11 1.64 8.69 -4.85
N TYR A 12 2.50 7.80 -5.34
CA TYR A 12 3.91 8.12 -5.59
C TYR A 12 4.50 7.13 -6.58
N GLN A 13 5.62 7.48 -7.22
CA GLN A 13 6.38 6.53 -8.01
C GLN A 13 7.86 6.86 -7.99
N THR A 14 8.68 5.84 -8.14
CA THR A 14 10.10 5.98 -8.45
C THR A 14 10.35 5.54 -9.89
N GLU A 15 11.61 5.38 -10.27
CA GLU A 15 11.95 4.73 -11.54
C GLU A 15 11.41 3.29 -11.58
N ASN A 16 11.53 2.54 -10.48
CA ASN A 16 11.30 1.09 -10.46
C ASN A 16 9.96 0.66 -9.85
N PHE A 17 9.29 1.51 -9.06
CA PHE A 17 8.08 1.13 -8.32
C PHE A 17 6.96 2.16 -8.48
N ILE A 18 5.72 1.67 -8.32
CA ILE A 18 4.48 2.45 -8.24
C ILE A 18 3.87 2.25 -6.86
N VAL A 19 3.39 3.34 -6.27
CA VAL A 19 2.64 3.39 -5.01
C VAL A 19 1.25 3.94 -5.31
N GLU A 20 0.21 3.21 -4.93
CA GLU A 20 -1.17 3.53 -5.29
C GLU A 20 -2.16 3.20 -4.17
N ALA A 21 -3.21 4.02 -4.05
CA ALA A 21 -4.42 3.59 -3.37
C ALA A 21 -5.15 2.63 -4.29
N VAL A 22 -5.57 1.47 -3.76
CA VAL A 22 -6.23 0.46 -4.58
C VAL A 22 -7.73 0.69 -4.67
N ASP A 23 -8.31 0.49 -5.85
CA ASP A 23 -9.76 0.67 -6.08
C ASP A 23 -10.61 -0.42 -5.41
N HIS A 24 -10.03 -1.61 -5.24
CA HIS A 24 -10.64 -2.74 -4.55
C HIS A 24 -9.81 -3.11 -3.32
N PRO A 25 -9.91 -2.33 -2.23
CA PRO A 25 -9.15 -2.53 -1.02
C PRO A 25 -9.52 -3.80 -0.27
N HIS A 26 -8.58 -4.33 0.51
CA HIS A 26 -8.84 -5.43 1.44
C HIS A 26 -9.18 -4.92 2.85
N VAL A 27 -8.82 -3.67 3.13
CA VAL A 27 -9.06 -2.99 4.41
C VAL A 27 -9.72 -1.66 4.10
N SER A 28 -10.89 -1.44 4.71
CA SER A 28 -11.69 -0.24 4.49
C SER A 28 -10.94 1.00 4.98
N ARG A 29 -11.19 2.15 4.36
CA ARG A 29 -10.74 3.45 4.84
C ARG A 29 -10.96 3.62 6.35
N THR A 30 -12.14 3.28 6.85
CA THR A 30 -12.50 3.39 8.28
C THR A 30 -11.72 2.45 9.20
N ASP A 31 -11.18 1.35 8.66
CA ASP A 31 -10.31 0.42 9.38
C ASP A 31 -8.83 0.82 9.30
N GLY A 32 -8.51 1.80 8.45
CA GLY A 32 -7.17 2.32 8.23
C GLY A 32 -6.68 2.26 6.78
N GLY A 33 -7.47 1.74 5.85
CA GLY A 33 -7.20 1.80 4.42
C GLY A 33 -6.10 0.85 3.93
N HIS A 34 -5.91 0.87 2.60
CA HIS A 34 -5.02 -0.06 1.90
C HIS A 34 -4.26 0.65 0.77
N ILE A 35 -2.93 0.61 0.84
CA ILE A 35 -2.01 1.07 -0.21
C ILE A 35 -1.25 -0.14 -0.76
N ARG A 36 -0.93 -0.12 -2.05
CA ARG A 36 -0.09 -1.13 -2.70
C ARG A 36 1.19 -0.50 -3.24
N ILE A 37 2.32 -1.18 -3.04
CA ILE A 37 3.59 -0.90 -3.72
C ILE A 37 3.88 -2.05 -4.67
N SER A 38 4.10 -1.77 -5.95
CA SER A 38 4.41 -2.79 -6.95
C SER A 38 5.57 -2.37 -7.86
N PRO A 39 6.41 -3.32 -8.33
CA PRO A 39 7.46 -3.00 -9.29
C PRO A 39 6.84 -2.75 -10.66
N LYS A 40 7.40 -1.79 -11.41
CA LYS A 40 6.99 -1.50 -12.80
C LYS A 40 7.31 -2.65 -13.75
N THR A 41 8.41 -3.36 -13.47
CA THR A 41 8.75 -4.62 -14.13
C THR A 41 8.18 -5.77 -13.32
N ARG A 42 7.37 -6.62 -13.96
CA ARG A 42 6.74 -7.76 -13.28
C ARG A 42 7.81 -8.71 -12.74
N LEU A 43 7.75 -8.96 -11.43
CA LEU A 43 8.52 -9.97 -10.71
C LEU A 43 7.54 -10.91 -10.03
N VAL A 44 7.87 -12.20 -9.93
CA VAL A 44 7.00 -13.19 -9.29
C VAL A 44 7.04 -13.02 -7.77
N ASP A 45 8.24 -12.87 -7.23
CA ASP A 45 8.49 -12.84 -5.79
C ASP A 45 9.74 -12.01 -5.45
N ARG A 46 9.90 -11.70 -4.16
CA ARG A 46 10.99 -10.82 -3.67
C ARG A 46 12.41 -11.37 -3.89
N THR A 47 12.59 -12.68 -4.06
CA THR A 47 13.92 -13.28 -4.29
C THR A 47 14.48 -12.91 -5.67
N GLN A 48 13.63 -12.40 -6.57
CA GLN A 48 14.02 -11.91 -7.90
C GLN A 48 14.50 -10.45 -7.88
N LEU A 49 14.42 -9.76 -6.74
CA LEU A 49 14.94 -8.41 -6.61
C LEU A 49 16.47 -8.42 -6.61
N SER A 50 17.07 -7.50 -7.37
CA SER A 50 18.47 -7.16 -7.16
C SER A 50 18.65 -6.49 -5.78
N PRO A 51 19.85 -6.50 -5.18
CA PRO A 51 20.09 -5.81 -3.92
C PRO A 51 19.65 -4.33 -3.94
N LYS A 52 19.88 -3.61 -5.04
CA LYS A 52 19.44 -2.22 -5.19
C LYS A 52 17.91 -2.08 -5.16
N LEU A 53 17.19 -2.94 -5.87
CA LEU A 53 15.73 -2.93 -5.88
C LEU A 53 15.15 -3.33 -4.51
N ALA A 54 15.81 -4.25 -3.80
CA ALA A 54 15.41 -4.64 -2.45
C ALA A 54 15.58 -3.49 -1.44
N ILE A 55 16.68 -2.74 -1.53
CA ILE A 55 16.93 -1.52 -0.74
C ILE A 55 15.87 -0.46 -1.04
N GLU A 56 15.61 -0.20 -2.33
CA GLU A 56 14.59 0.76 -2.75
C GLU A 56 13.20 0.38 -2.25
N LEU A 57 12.83 -0.89 -2.37
CA LEU A 57 11.55 -1.40 -1.88
C LEU A 57 11.42 -1.21 -0.36
N MET A 58 12.46 -1.52 0.41
CA MET A 58 12.46 -1.32 1.86
C MET A 58 12.36 0.15 2.25
N ARG A 59 13.06 1.04 1.53
CA ARG A 59 12.95 2.49 1.73
C ARG A 59 11.51 2.95 1.48
N LEU A 60 10.89 2.46 0.39
CA LEU A 60 9.53 2.82 0.02
C LEU A 60 8.50 2.32 1.03
N THR A 61 8.60 1.09 1.53
CA THR A 61 7.66 0.59 2.55
C THR A 61 7.73 1.44 3.83
N MET A 62 8.93 1.86 4.25
CA MET A 62 9.11 2.75 5.39
C MET A 62 8.53 4.15 5.14
N LEU A 63 8.90 4.78 4.01
CA LEU A 63 8.45 6.12 3.64
C LEU A 63 6.92 6.20 3.53
N VAL A 64 6.33 5.27 2.78
CA VAL A 64 4.89 5.24 2.53
C VAL A 64 4.12 4.85 3.78
N GLY A 65 4.63 3.92 4.58
CA GLY A 65 3.99 3.54 5.84
C GLY A 65 3.95 4.68 6.86
N GLU A 66 5.03 5.46 6.96
CA GLU A 66 5.07 6.66 7.81
C GLU A 66 4.15 7.76 7.27
N ALA A 67 4.19 8.03 5.96
CA ALA A 67 3.31 9.01 5.32
C ALA A 67 1.83 8.65 5.47
N MET A 68 1.47 7.39 5.26
CA MET A 68 0.11 6.86 5.44
C MET A 68 -0.37 7.05 6.87
N THR A 69 0.49 6.75 7.85
CA THR A 69 0.15 6.91 9.27
C THR A 69 -0.12 8.38 9.61
N ILE A 70 0.76 9.28 9.20
CA ILE A 70 0.59 10.71 9.48
C ILE A 70 -0.63 11.27 8.72
N GLY A 71 -0.72 10.96 7.42
CA GLY A 71 -1.75 11.53 6.56
C GLY A 71 -3.16 11.10 6.96
N LEU A 72 -3.38 9.82 7.24
CA LEU A 72 -4.70 9.35 7.67
C LEU A 72 -5.06 9.83 9.09
N ASN A 73 -4.08 9.97 10.00
CA ASN A 73 -4.31 10.60 11.30
C ASN A 73 -4.76 12.07 11.14
N ASN A 74 -4.16 12.82 10.21
CA ASN A 74 -4.59 14.19 9.88
C ASN A 74 -6.02 14.23 9.29
N GLN A 75 -6.47 13.13 8.67
CA GLN A 75 -7.84 12.94 8.16
C GLN A 75 -8.80 12.34 9.20
N GLY A 76 -8.38 12.23 10.47
CA GLY A 76 -9.23 11.76 11.57
C GLY A 76 -9.35 10.24 11.69
N ILE A 77 -8.54 9.47 10.97
CA ILE A 77 -8.47 8.01 11.10
C ILE A 77 -7.29 7.66 11.99
N ASP A 78 -7.56 7.10 13.17
CA ASP A 78 -6.59 6.91 14.26
C ASP A 78 -5.62 5.73 14.06
N ILE A 79 -4.81 5.79 13.00
CA ILE A 79 -3.82 4.77 12.66
C ILE A 79 -2.82 4.59 13.80
N GLY A 80 -2.83 3.38 14.38
CA GLY A 80 -1.85 2.97 15.39
C GLY A 80 -0.71 2.11 14.83
N ARG A 81 -0.91 1.46 13.67
CA ARG A 81 0.08 0.54 13.06
C ARG A 81 -0.17 0.37 11.56
N ILE A 82 0.90 0.07 10.81
CA ILE A 82 0.82 -0.48 9.45
C ILE A 82 1.17 -1.97 9.49
N ASN A 83 0.41 -2.81 8.78
CA ASN A 83 0.81 -4.18 8.47
C ASN A 83 1.36 -4.23 7.03
N TYR A 84 2.54 -4.84 6.86
CA TYR A 84 3.20 -5.00 5.56
C TYR A 84 3.09 -6.45 5.14
N GLN A 85 2.47 -6.73 3.99
CA GLN A 85 2.22 -8.10 3.54
C GLN A 85 2.51 -8.29 2.06
N ASP A 86 2.96 -9.48 1.70
CA ASP A 86 3.23 -9.96 0.34
C ASP A 86 2.75 -11.40 0.33
N ASN A 87 1.53 -11.60 -0.18
CA ASN A 87 0.82 -12.86 -0.02
C ASN A 87 0.78 -13.64 -1.33
N GLY A 88 0.37 -12.99 -2.44
CA GLY A 88 0.36 -13.58 -3.79
C GLY A 88 -0.61 -14.75 -4.03
N ASN A 89 -1.24 -15.29 -2.99
CA ASN A 89 -1.96 -16.57 -3.03
C ASN A 89 -3.13 -16.63 -4.02
N TRP A 90 -3.83 -15.52 -4.29
CA TRP A 90 -5.05 -15.54 -5.10
C TRP A 90 -4.82 -15.67 -6.61
N SER A 91 -3.57 -15.59 -7.09
CA SER A 91 -3.27 -15.78 -8.52
C SER A 91 -2.35 -16.95 -8.80
N VAL A 92 -2.05 -17.80 -7.81
CA VAL A 92 -1.16 -18.98 -7.99
C VAL A 92 -1.69 -20.02 -8.98
N LEU A 93 -3.02 -20.09 -9.14
CA LEU A 93 -3.67 -20.99 -10.10
C LEU A 93 -4.07 -20.29 -11.41
N LYS A 94 -3.83 -18.99 -11.53
CA LYS A 94 -4.17 -18.22 -12.72
C LYS A 94 -3.04 -18.30 -13.75
N PRO A 95 -3.33 -18.25 -15.07
CA PRO A 95 -2.29 -18.32 -16.11
C PRO A 95 -1.20 -17.26 -15.98
N GLU A 96 -1.53 -16.06 -15.50
CA GLU A 96 -0.59 -14.97 -15.27
C GLU A 96 0.30 -15.15 -14.03
N GLY A 97 -0.08 -16.05 -13.12
CA GLY A 97 0.65 -16.35 -11.88
C GLY A 97 0.63 -15.22 -10.82
N PRO A 98 1.31 -15.43 -9.69
CA PRO A 98 1.55 -14.39 -8.69
C PRO A 98 2.54 -13.35 -9.21
N TYR A 99 2.48 -12.17 -8.61
CA TYR A 99 3.48 -11.13 -8.80
C TYR A 99 3.72 -10.38 -7.51
N LEU A 100 4.95 -9.91 -7.35
CA LEU A 100 5.40 -9.15 -6.21
C LEU A 100 4.58 -7.86 -6.09
N HIS A 101 3.97 -7.68 -4.93
CA HIS A 101 3.43 -6.40 -4.49
C HIS A 101 3.36 -6.41 -2.96
N ILE A 102 3.68 -5.28 -2.35
CA ILE A 102 3.58 -5.10 -0.90
C ILE A 102 2.29 -4.36 -0.59
N HIS A 103 1.44 -5.00 0.19
CA HIS A 103 0.28 -4.39 0.79
C HIS A 103 0.68 -3.64 2.05
N LEU A 104 0.28 -2.39 2.15
CA LEU A 104 0.34 -1.58 3.36
C LEU A 104 -1.10 -1.42 3.86
N TYR A 105 -1.42 -2.13 4.94
CA TYR A 105 -2.71 -2.07 5.60
C TYR A 105 -2.60 -1.17 6.83
N GLY A 106 -3.25 -0.01 6.79
CA GLY A 106 -3.38 0.82 7.98
C GLY A 106 -4.31 0.16 8.97
N ARG A 107 -3.98 0.26 10.26
CA ARG A 107 -4.75 -0.31 11.37
C ARG A 107 -5.17 0.83 12.29
N ALA A 108 -6.40 1.28 12.11
CA ALA A 108 -7.06 2.23 13.00
C ALA A 108 -7.34 1.56 14.35
N LYS A 109 -7.13 2.27 15.46
CA LYS A 109 -7.48 1.75 16.80
C LYS A 109 -9.01 1.64 16.95
N SER A 110 -9.74 2.50 16.23
CA SER A 110 -11.20 2.52 16.15
C SER A 110 -11.82 1.55 15.12
N ALA A 111 -11.02 0.69 14.48
CA ALA A 111 -11.44 -0.13 13.34
C ALA A 111 -12.75 -0.94 13.60
N PRO A 112 -13.83 -0.70 12.83
CA PRO A 112 -15.08 -1.43 12.98
C PRO A 112 -15.02 -2.89 12.52
N ILE A 113 -14.26 -3.24 11.47
CA ILE A 113 -14.27 -4.60 10.90
C ILE A 113 -13.05 -5.41 11.39
N ASN A 114 -11.85 -4.98 11.03
CA ASN A 114 -10.58 -5.61 11.41
C ASN A 114 -10.09 -5.05 12.76
N LYS A 115 -10.68 -5.55 13.84
CA LYS A 115 -10.49 -5.06 15.22
C LYS A 115 -9.02 -4.83 15.59
N TRP A 116 -8.77 -3.75 16.32
CA TRP A 116 -7.46 -3.41 16.83
C TRP A 116 -6.92 -4.54 17.72
N GLY A 117 -5.65 -4.91 17.51
CA GLY A 117 -5.00 -6.04 18.20
C GLY A 117 -5.00 -7.34 17.39
N ASP A 118 -5.99 -7.54 16.50
CA ASP A 118 -6.09 -8.73 15.67
C ASP A 118 -5.31 -8.55 14.35
N ALA A 119 -4.96 -9.66 13.70
CA ALA A 119 -4.54 -9.65 12.31
C ALA A 119 -5.72 -9.27 11.39
N ILE A 120 -5.44 -8.80 10.17
CA ILE A 120 -6.50 -8.60 9.19
C ILE A 120 -7.15 -9.93 8.83
N GLN A 121 -8.43 -9.90 8.50
CA GLN A 121 -9.12 -11.03 7.90
C GLN A 121 -8.84 -11.04 6.40
N ALA A 122 -8.44 -12.19 5.87
CA ALA A 122 -8.12 -12.37 4.45
C ALA A 122 -8.89 -13.54 3.80
N PRO A 123 -10.24 -13.56 3.85
CA PRO A 123 -11.03 -14.58 3.17
C PRO A 123 -10.88 -14.50 1.64
N HIS A 124 -11.24 -15.55 0.92
CA HIS A 124 -11.26 -15.52 -0.54
C HIS A 124 -12.26 -14.47 -1.05
N ARG A 125 -12.00 -13.84 -2.20
CA ARG A 125 -12.84 -12.73 -2.72
C ARG A 125 -14.30 -13.12 -2.97
N GLU A 126 -14.55 -14.39 -3.27
CA GLU A 126 -15.89 -14.92 -3.58
C GLU A 126 -16.84 -14.96 -2.39
N THR A 127 -16.37 -14.71 -1.16
CA THR A 127 -17.22 -14.70 0.03
C THR A 127 -18.10 -13.45 0.16
N GLY A 128 -17.87 -12.42 -0.67
CA GLY A 128 -18.52 -11.12 -0.56
C GLY A 128 -17.97 -10.23 0.57
N PHE A 129 -16.92 -10.67 1.29
CA PHE A 129 -16.34 -9.92 2.40
C PHE A 129 -15.86 -8.51 2.01
N TYR A 130 -15.46 -8.33 0.75
CA TYR A 130 -14.89 -7.09 0.24
C TYR A 130 -15.89 -6.15 -0.44
N ASP A 131 -17.16 -6.55 -0.56
CA ASP A 131 -18.14 -5.87 -1.43
C ASP A 131 -18.45 -4.42 -1.01
N ASN A 132 -18.29 -4.12 0.29
CA ASN A 132 -18.57 -2.80 0.86
C ASN A 132 -17.32 -2.15 1.47
N VAL A 133 -16.13 -2.55 1.03
CA VAL A 133 -14.88 -2.00 1.56
C VAL A 133 -14.57 -0.68 0.86
N GLU A 134 -14.53 0.40 1.64
CA GLU A 134 -14.32 1.75 1.12
C GLU A 134 -12.84 1.99 0.80
N SER A 135 -12.58 2.53 -0.39
CA SER A 135 -11.26 3.00 -0.80
C SER A 135 -10.85 4.28 -0.08
N LEU A 136 -9.55 4.58 -0.10
CA LEU A 136 -9.07 5.91 0.30
C LEU A 136 -9.69 6.98 -0.61
N THR A 137 -10.06 8.11 -0.02
CA THR A 137 -10.59 9.27 -0.76
C THR A 137 -9.45 10.08 -1.39
N ASP A 138 -9.80 10.95 -2.33
CA ASP A 138 -8.84 11.90 -2.92
C ASP A 138 -8.17 12.78 -1.85
N ALA A 139 -8.92 13.17 -0.82
CA ALA A 139 -8.37 13.96 0.29
C ALA A 139 -7.32 13.18 1.09
N ASP A 140 -7.55 11.89 1.32
CA ASP A 140 -6.57 11.01 1.98
C ASP A 140 -5.32 10.87 1.09
N VAL A 141 -5.50 10.63 -0.20
CA VAL A 141 -4.39 10.48 -1.17
C VAL A 141 -3.54 11.75 -1.23
N LEU A 142 -4.17 12.92 -1.35
CA LEU A 142 -3.48 14.22 -1.39
C LEU A 142 -2.72 14.50 -0.09
N GLU A 143 -3.30 14.18 1.07
CA GLU A 143 -2.61 14.37 2.33
C GLU A 143 -1.41 13.41 2.46
N ILE A 144 -1.54 12.15 2.02
CA ILE A 144 -0.42 11.19 2.02
C ILE A 144 0.68 11.64 1.07
N GLN A 145 0.35 12.13 -0.13
CA GLN A 145 1.30 12.71 -1.08
C GLN A 145 2.10 13.85 -0.44
N LYS A 146 1.41 14.79 0.19
CA LYS A 146 2.04 15.89 0.94
C LYS A 146 2.96 15.36 2.05
N GLN A 147 2.56 14.34 2.80
CA GLN A 147 3.43 13.76 3.84
C GLN A 147 4.66 13.06 3.26
N ILE A 148 4.55 12.40 2.10
CA ILE A 148 5.71 11.86 1.38
C ILE A 148 6.69 12.99 1.03
N GLU A 149 6.21 14.09 0.46
CA GLU A 149 7.07 15.23 0.09
C GLU A 149 7.82 15.81 1.30
N LEU A 150 7.15 15.93 2.45
CA LEU A 150 7.76 16.40 3.70
C LEU A 150 8.80 15.42 4.25
N LEU A 151 8.48 14.12 4.26
CA LEU A 151 9.38 13.08 4.76
C LEU A 151 10.63 12.93 3.89
N LEU A 152 10.51 13.14 2.57
CA LEU A 152 11.66 13.10 1.65
C LEU A 152 12.70 14.19 1.94
N GLN A 153 12.35 15.26 2.64
CA GLN A 153 13.30 16.30 3.09
C GLN A 153 14.09 15.87 4.34
N GLN A 154 13.68 14.80 5.02
CA GLN A 154 14.37 14.30 6.20
C GLN A 154 15.55 13.41 5.80
N ALA A 155 16.68 13.54 6.52
CA ALA A 155 17.89 12.75 6.28
C ALA A 155 17.59 11.25 6.12
N LYS A 156 16.73 10.70 7.01
CA LYS A 156 16.26 9.31 7.03
C LYS A 156 15.78 8.79 5.68
N TYR A 157 15.20 9.63 4.83
CA TYR A 157 14.61 9.22 3.55
C TYR A 157 15.38 9.74 2.33
N THR A 158 16.53 10.37 2.50
CA THR A 158 17.37 10.76 1.36
C THR A 158 17.97 9.52 0.69
N SER A 159 18.18 9.55 -0.63
CA SER A 159 18.76 8.41 -1.37
C SER A 159 20.16 8.04 -0.86
N LYS A 160 20.94 9.05 -0.47
CA LYS A 160 22.29 8.89 0.08
C LYS A 160 22.33 7.96 1.29
N GLU A 161 21.45 8.14 2.28
CA GLU A 161 21.44 7.31 3.50
C GLU A 161 21.07 5.84 3.22
N TRP A 162 20.46 5.58 2.06
CA TRP A 162 20.07 4.24 1.61
C TRP A 162 21.01 3.65 0.57
N GLY A 163 22.07 4.36 0.16
CA GLY A 163 22.96 3.91 -0.92
C GLY A 163 22.27 3.81 -2.28
N LEU A 164 21.24 4.65 -2.50
CA LEU A 164 20.49 4.79 -3.75
C LEU A 164 20.93 6.04 -4.53
#